data_AF-A0A016UDF3-F1
#
_entry.id   AF-A0A016UDF3-F1
#
_cell.length_a   1.000
_cell.length_b   1.000
_cell.length_c   1.000
_cell.angle_alpha   90.00
_cell.angle_beta   90.00
_cell.angle_gamma   90.00
#
_symmetry.space_group_name_H-M   'P 1'
#
loop_
_entity.id
_entity.type
_entity.pdbx_description
1 polymer ?
#
loop_
_entity_poly.entity_id
_entity_poly.type
_entity_poly.pdbx_seq_one_letter_code
_entity_poly.pdbx_strand_id
1 'polypeptide(L)'
;MDWTNVQKARRGGEASNQYRIFFTVRNLYWGVYGYLDPNTYYIVTGNAGPDQAPTRHYVTSFATELIITLYHGIIVITLLNLMVSLLVKKADEVLENEESEFKYTRVVIYSEFIDWSSSVPPPFNLLYIAKEMLRKICCDTTVVLSWPELWTAKDLEYPDYAAAAMDCEVYNNLMMTLFSRFRASKEFHYRSIFRTEFDKDRANAEPVAKVAFMNSYNDRFDAFKWRPPRFENFAEAQQPAKRSAEE
;
A
#
# COMPACT_ATOMS: atom_id res chain seq x y z
N MET A 1 -22.23 -57.93 -26.48
CA MET A 1 -22.00 -57.00 -25.34
C MET A 1 -22.02 -55.60 -25.88
N ASP A 2 -23.07 -54.84 -25.56
CA ASP A 2 -23.27 -53.51 -26.07
C ASP A 2 -22.61 -52.47 -25.16
N TRP A 3 -21.35 -52.14 -25.50
CA TRP A 3 -20.50 -51.22 -24.74
C TRP A 3 -20.99 -49.77 -24.78
N THR A 4 -21.87 -49.42 -25.71
CA THR A 4 -22.38 -48.04 -25.85
C THR A 4 -23.40 -47.69 -24.78
N ASN A 5 -24.26 -48.64 -24.41
CA ASN A 5 -25.25 -48.48 -23.35
C ASN A 5 -24.63 -48.43 -21.95
N VAL A 6 -23.56 -49.21 -21.72
CA VAL A 6 -22.80 -49.17 -20.46
C VAL A 6 -22.08 -47.82 -20.27
N GLN A 7 -21.48 -47.28 -21.34
CA GLN A 7 -20.81 -45.98 -21.29
C GLN A 7 -21.82 -44.83 -21.10
N LYS A 8 -23.01 -44.91 -21.69
CA LYS A 8 -24.08 -43.91 -21.52
C LYS A 8 -24.67 -43.93 -20.11
N ALA A 9 -24.83 -45.11 -19.51
CA ALA A 9 -25.26 -45.26 -18.12
C ALA A 9 -24.21 -44.74 -17.12
N ARG A 10 -22.92 -45.00 -17.37
CA ARG A 10 -21.82 -44.49 -16.54
C ARG A 10 -21.73 -42.97 -16.56
N ARG A 11 -21.81 -42.37 -17.75
CA ARG A 11 -21.79 -40.91 -17.94
C ARG A 11 -23.02 -40.21 -17.36
N GLY A 12 -24.20 -40.84 -17.45
CA GLY A 12 -25.42 -40.35 -16.80
C GLY A 12 -25.40 -40.46 -15.27
N GLY A 13 -24.75 -41.50 -14.73
CA GLY A 13 -24.50 -41.66 -13.29
C GLY A 13 -23.50 -40.63 -12.75
N GLU A 14 -22.44 -40.33 -13.51
CA GLU A 14 -21.46 -39.30 -13.15
C GLU A 14 -22.08 -37.90 -13.13
N ALA A 15 -22.89 -37.56 -14.14
CA ALA A 15 -23.60 -36.29 -14.19
C ALA A 15 -24.59 -36.15 -13.03
N SER A 16 -25.42 -37.17 -12.76
CA SER A 16 -26.39 -37.13 -11.64
C SER A 16 -25.70 -37.03 -10.27
N ASN A 17 -24.58 -37.71 -10.07
CA ASN A 17 -23.80 -37.60 -8.83
C ASN A 17 -23.13 -36.22 -8.67
N GLN A 18 -22.65 -35.61 -9.76
CA GLN A 18 -22.17 -34.23 -9.73
C GLN A 18 -23.27 -33.25 -9.30
N TYR A 19 -24.47 -33.33 -9.90
CA TYR A 19 -25.60 -32.47 -9.51
C TYR A 19 -26.00 -32.65 -8.04
N ARG A 20 -25.92 -33.88 -7.51
CA ARG A 20 -26.22 -34.18 -6.09
C ARG A 20 -25.20 -33.54 -5.14
N ILE A 21 -23.92 -33.57 -5.47
CA ILE A 21 -22.87 -32.95 -4.65
C ILE A 21 -23.01 -31.42 -4.64
N PHE A 22 -23.24 -30.80 -5.81
CA PHE A 22 -23.46 -29.35 -5.90
C PHE A 22 -24.71 -28.91 -5.12
N PHE A 23 -25.78 -29.70 -5.15
CA PHE A 23 -26.98 -29.44 -4.37
C PHE A 23 -26.70 -29.47 -2.86
N THR A 24 -25.93 -30.44 -2.38
CA THR A 24 -25.50 -30.54 -0.98
C THR A 24 -24.63 -29.37 -0.56
N VAL A 25 -23.66 -28.96 -1.38
CA VAL A 25 -22.79 -27.79 -1.10
C VAL A 25 -23.60 -26.50 -1.02
N ARG A 26 -24.55 -26.31 -1.94
CA ARG A 26 -25.46 -25.15 -1.93
C ARG A 26 -26.33 -25.13 -0.67
N ASN A 27 -26.87 -26.28 -0.26
CA ASN A 27 -27.65 -26.37 0.97
C ASN A 27 -26.79 -26.11 2.21
N LEU A 28 -25.55 -26.59 2.21
CA LEU A 28 -24.59 -26.34 3.28
C LEU A 28 -24.26 -24.84 3.39
N TYR A 29 -24.08 -24.16 2.26
CA TYR A 29 -23.89 -22.70 2.20
C TYR A 29 -25.09 -21.94 2.78
N TRP A 30 -26.31 -22.27 2.38
CA TRP A 30 -27.52 -21.67 2.98
C TRP A 30 -27.67 -22.02 4.46
N GLY A 31 -27.13 -23.18 4.86
CA GLY A 31 -27.02 -23.57 6.26
C GLY A 31 -26.11 -22.66 7.09
N VAL A 32 -25.09 -22.02 6.52
CA VAL A 32 -24.28 -21.03 7.26
C VAL A 32 -25.13 -19.87 7.78
N TYR A 33 -26.20 -19.51 7.05
CA TYR A 33 -27.14 -18.46 7.44
C TYR A 33 -28.31 -18.96 8.30
N GLY A 34 -28.33 -20.24 8.68
CA GLY A 34 -29.40 -20.82 9.50
C GLY A 34 -30.63 -21.31 8.74
N TYR A 35 -30.59 -21.39 7.40
CA TYR A 35 -31.71 -21.90 6.59
C TYR A 35 -31.77 -23.44 6.48
N LEU A 36 -31.01 -24.15 7.32
CA LEU A 36 -30.96 -25.61 7.31
C LEU A 36 -31.86 -26.17 8.41
N ASP A 37 -33.12 -26.45 8.09
CA ASP A 37 -34.05 -27.07 9.03
C ASP A 37 -33.83 -28.60 9.12
N PRO A 38 -33.63 -29.17 10.33
CA PRO A 38 -33.40 -30.61 10.51
C PRO A 38 -34.56 -31.48 10.02
N ASN A 39 -35.80 -30.99 10.08
CA ASN A 39 -36.98 -31.75 9.68
C ASN A 39 -37.14 -31.85 8.16
N THR A 40 -36.42 -31.01 7.41
CA THR A 40 -36.47 -30.98 5.94
C THR A 40 -35.63 -32.10 5.30
N TYR A 41 -34.66 -32.66 6.04
CA TYR A 41 -33.75 -33.70 5.53
C TYR A 41 -34.09 -35.09 6.08
N TYR A 42 -35.31 -35.57 5.83
CA TYR A 42 -35.62 -36.98 6.10
C TYR A 42 -35.04 -37.86 4.99
N ILE A 43 -34.15 -38.76 5.38
CA ILE A 43 -33.55 -39.73 4.47
C ILE A 43 -34.47 -40.95 4.32
N VAL A 44 -34.93 -41.20 3.09
CA VAL A 44 -35.65 -42.43 2.73
C VAL A 44 -34.64 -43.39 2.12
N THR A 45 -34.19 -44.37 2.90
CA THR A 45 -33.21 -45.37 2.44
C THR A 45 -33.94 -46.65 2.05
N GLY A 46 -34.67 -46.61 0.94
CA GLY A 46 -35.29 -47.79 0.34
C GLY A 46 -36.80 -47.87 0.49
N ASN A 47 -37.39 -48.57 -0.47
CA ASN A 47 -38.79 -48.89 -0.56
C ASN A 47 -39.00 -50.27 0.08
N ALA A 48 -39.81 -50.38 1.13
CA ALA A 48 -40.11 -51.67 1.76
C ALA A 48 -41.53 -52.14 1.44
N GLY A 49 -41.68 -53.44 1.21
CA GLY A 49 -42.97 -54.08 0.92
C GLY A 49 -43.40 -54.03 -0.56
N PRO A 50 -44.53 -54.69 -0.90
CA PRO A 50 -45.04 -54.80 -2.27
C PRO A 50 -45.45 -53.45 -2.90
N ASP A 51 -45.74 -52.45 -2.06
CA ASP A 51 -46.28 -51.14 -2.42
C ASP A 51 -45.20 -50.03 -2.52
N GLN A 52 -43.93 -50.43 -2.42
CA GLN A 52 -42.77 -49.53 -2.47
C GLN A 52 -42.85 -48.30 -1.53
N ALA A 53 -43.42 -48.45 -0.34
CA ALA A 53 -43.58 -47.34 0.59
C ALA A 53 -42.21 -46.87 1.16
N PRO A 54 -41.98 -45.54 1.26
CA PRO A 54 -40.75 -44.99 1.79
C PRO A 54 -40.62 -45.29 3.30
N THR A 55 -39.67 -46.13 3.69
CA THR A 55 -39.45 -46.48 5.09
C THR A 55 -38.40 -45.58 5.75
N ARG A 56 -38.71 -45.13 6.98
CA ARG A 56 -37.83 -44.28 7.80
C ARG A 56 -36.93 -45.13 8.69
N HIS A 57 -35.62 -44.85 8.66
CA HIS A 57 -34.66 -45.43 9.59
C HIS A 57 -34.27 -44.42 10.68
N TYR A 58 -34.69 -44.69 11.92
CA TYR A 58 -34.45 -43.81 13.07
C TYR A 58 -32.96 -43.55 13.34
N VAL A 59 -32.12 -44.59 13.24
CA VAL A 59 -30.67 -44.50 13.51
C VAL A 59 -29.99 -43.52 12.54
N THR A 60 -30.31 -43.62 11.25
CA THR A 60 -29.67 -42.79 10.23
C THR A 60 -30.23 -41.35 10.24
N SER A 61 -31.51 -41.17 10.59
CA SER A 61 -32.11 -39.85 10.78
C SER A 61 -31.43 -39.11 11.93
N PHE A 62 -31.24 -39.79 13.07
CA PHE A 62 -30.55 -39.24 14.23
C PHE A 62 -29.09 -38.87 13.94
N ALA A 63 -28.36 -39.71 13.22
CA ALA A 63 -26.99 -39.41 12.81
C ALA A 63 -26.91 -38.15 11.92
N THR A 64 -27.89 -37.94 11.03
CA THR A 64 -27.93 -36.79 10.13
C THR A 64 -28.21 -35.49 10.89
N GLU A 65 -29.17 -35.51 11.81
CA GLU A 65 -29.47 -34.38 12.70
C GLU A 65 -28.26 -33.99 13.58
N LEU A 66 -27.53 -34.99 14.09
CA LEU A 66 -26.32 -34.77 14.87
C LEU A 66 -25.20 -34.14 14.04
N ILE A 67 -24.97 -34.61 12.81
CA ILE A 67 -23.95 -34.04 11.91
C ILE A 67 -24.30 -32.58 11.53
N ILE A 68 -25.57 -32.30 11.25
CA ILE A 68 -26.05 -30.94 10.93
C ILE A 68 -25.86 -30.00 12.13
N THR A 69 -26.18 -30.47 13.34
CA THR A 69 -26.03 -29.70 14.57
C THR A 69 -24.57 -29.42 14.89
N LEU A 70 -23.69 -30.43 14.74
CA LEU A 70 -22.25 -30.26 14.90
C LEU A 70 -21.68 -29.30 13.85
N TYR A 71 -22.13 -29.37 12.61
CA TYR A 71 -21.73 -28.44 11.55
C TYR A 71 -22.08 -26.99 11.92
N HIS A 72 -23.32 -26.74 12.34
CA HIS A 72 -23.74 -25.40 12.81
C HIS A 72 -22.94 -24.96 14.04
N GLY A 73 -22.75 -25.84 15.03
CA GLY A 73 -21.99 -25.52 16.24
C GLY A 73 -20.53 -25.15 15.92
N ILE A 74 -19.86 -25.92 15.07
CA ILE A 74 -18.47 -25.65 14.68
C ILE A 74 -18.38 -24.35 13.89
N ILE A 75 -19.23 -24.13 12.87
CA ILE A 75 -19.15 -22.90 12.07
C ILE A 75 -19.50 -21.65 12.88
N VAL A 76 -20.61 -21.67 13.62
CA VAL A 76 -21.09 -20.50 14.34
C VAL A 76 -20.15 -20.17 15.51
N ILE A 77 -19.70 -21.17 16.27
CA ILE A 77 -18.91 -20.92 17.49
C ILE A 77 -17.42 -20.76 17.16
N THR A 78 -16.87 -21.55 16.24
CA THR A 78 -15.41 -21.54 16.01
C THR A 78 -14.99 -20.60 14.88
N LEU A 79 -15.66 -20.62 13.72
CA LEU A 79 -15.24 -19.80 12.58
C LEU A 79 -15.59 -18.32 12.77
N LEU A 80 -16.76 -18.01 13.32
CA LEU A 80 -17.14 -16.62 13.56
C LEU A 80 -16.22 -15.97 14.59
N ASN A 81 -16.00 -16.63 15.72
CA ASN A 81 -15.11 -16.10 16.77
C ASN A 81 -13.66 -15.97 16.28
N LEU A 82 -13.18 -16.91 15.47
CA LEU A 82 -11.84 -16.83 14.86
C LEU A 82 -11.78 -15.68 13.84
N MET A 83 -12.75 -15.55 12.95
CA MET A 83 -12.78 -14.52 11.92
C MET A 83 -12.83 -13.13 12.54
N VAL A 84 -13.68 -12.91 13.55
CA VAL A 84 -13.76 -11.62 14.26
C VAL A 84 -12.42 -11.33 14.94
N SER A 85 -11.82 -12.31 15.62
CA SER A 85 -10.51 -12.13 16.27
C SER A 85 -9.40 -11.77 15.28
N LEU A 86 -9.37 -12.42 14.11
CA LEU A 86 -8.41 -12.12 13.04
C LEU A 86 -8.67 -10.75 12.43
N LEU A 87 -9.93 -10.38 12.22
CA LEU A 87 -10.32 -9.09 11.68
C LEU A 87 -9.92 -7.96 12.64
N VAL A 88 -10.17 -8.10 13.94
CA VAL A 88 -9.75 -7.10 14.94
C VAL A 88 -8.23 -6.92 14.93
N LYS A 89 -7.46 -8.02 14.98
CA LYS A 89 -5.99 -7.94 14.92
C LYS A 89 -5.49 -7.26 13.65
N LYS A 90 -6.13 -7.54 12.50
CA LYS A 90 -5.77 -6.95 11.22
C LYS A 90 -6.22 -5.49 11.09
N ALA A 91 -7.35 -5.14 11.68
CA ALA A 91 -7.81 -3.77 11.76
C ALA A 91 -6.84 -2.93 12.58
N ASP A 92 -6.38 -3.42 13.74
CA ASP A 92 -5.40 -2.72 14.57
C ASP A 92 -4.08 -2.46 13.81
N GLU A 93 -3.57 -3.46 13.08
CA GLU A 93 -2.36 -3.34 12.25
C GLU A 93 -2.53 -2.30 11.13
N VAL A 94 -3.70 -2.26 10.49
CA VAL A 94 -4.00 -1.28 9.42
C VAL A 94 -4.21 0.12 10.00
N LEU A 95 -4.83 0.24 11.17
CA LEU A 95 -5.05 1.53 11.84
C LEU A 95 -3.74 2.23 12.21
N GLU A 96 -2.69 1.49 12.57
CA GLU A 96 -1.37 2.06 12.82
C GLU A 96 -0.78 2.79 11.60
N ASN A 97 -1.14 2.38 10.37
CA ASN A 97 -0.64 2.95 9.13
C ASN A 97 -1.68 3.71 8.30
N GLU A 98 -2.90 3.89 8.83
CA GLU A 98 -4.07 4.42 8.10
C GLU A 98 -3.76 5.76 7.43
N GLU A 99 -3.16 6.69 8.17
CA GLU A 99 -2.95 8.05 7.68
C GLU A 99 -1.94 8.09 6.51
N SER A 100 -0.92 7.23 6.54
CA SER A 100 0.12 7.20 5.51
C SER A 100 -0.41 6.57 4.21
N GLU A 101 -1.14 5.46 4.33
CA GLU A 101 -1.78 4.77 3.20
C GLU A 101 -2.87 5.64 2.59
N PHE A 102 -3.70 6.27 3.41
CA PHE A 102 -4.75 7.15 2.93
C PHE A 102 -4.19 8.36 2.18
N LYS A 103 -3.09 8.96 2.67
CA LYS A 103 -2.41 10.05 1.95
C LYS A 103 -1.79 9.55 0.64
N TYR A 104 -1.14 8.38 0.66
CA TYR A 104 -0.56 7.77 -0.53
C TYR A 104 -1.62 7.51 -1.61
N THR A 105 -2.70 6.80 -1.27
CA THR A 105 -3.79 6.50 -2.19
C THR A 105 -4.44 7.76 -2.75
N ARG A 106 -4.60 8.80 -1.93
CA ARG A 106 -5.14 10.09 -2.38
C ARG A 106 -4.23 10.77 -3.39
N VAL A 107 -2.92 10.76 -3.16
CA VAL A 107 -1.94 11.31 -4.11
C VAL A 107 -1.94 10.52 -5.41
N VAL A 108 -2.05 9.18 -5.35
CA VAL A 108 -2.16 8.34 -6.55
C VAL A 108 -3.41 8.71 -7.35
N ILE A 109 -4.58 8.84 -6.69
CA ILE A 109 -5.81 9.28 -7.36
C ILE A 109 -5.65 10.68 -7.96
N TYR A 110 -5.05 11.62 -7.25
CA TYR A 110 -4.80 12.96 -7.77
C TYR A 110 -3.81 12.96 -8.94
N SER A 111 -2.81 12.07 -8.93
CA SER A 111 -1.86 11.95 -10.04
C SER A 111 -2.53 11.52 -11.35
N GLU A 112 -3.59 10.71 -11.28
CA GLU A 112 -4.39 10.32 -12.44
C GLU A 112 -5.16 11.51 -13.04
N PHE A 113 -5.57 12.49 -12.22
CA PHE A 113 -6.25 13.70 -12.67
C PHE A 113 -5.32 14.82 -13.14
N ILE A 114 -4.01 14.71 -12.88
CA ILE A 114 -3.02 15.66 -13.40
C ILE A 114 -2.77 15.44 -14.89
N ASP A 115 -2.93 14.20 -15.37
CA ASP A 115 -2.71 13.89 -16.77
C ASP A 115 -3.86 14.42 -17.66
N TRP A 116 -3.49 14.92 -18.84
CA TRP A 116 -4.42 15.51 -19.82
C TRP A 116 -5.49 14.50 -20.27
N SER A 117 -5.16 13.21 -20.23
CA SER A 117 -6.02 12.10 -20.65
C SER A 117 -7.27 11.88 -19.76
N SER A 118 -7.30 12.48 -18.55
CA SER A 118 -8.39 12.33 -17.57
C SER A 118 -9.14 13.64 -17.27
N SER A 119 -8.95 14.67 -18.09
CA SER A 119 -9.57 15.99 -17.88
C SER A 119 -11.11 15.98 -18.01
N VAL A 120 -11.67 14.94 -18.63
CA VAL A 120 -13.08 14.83 -18.98
C VAL A 120 -13.64 13.49 -18.44
N PRO A 121 -14.85 13.46 -17.84
CA PRO A 121 -15.41 12.23 -17.29
C PRO A 121 -15.71 11.17 -18.37
N PRO A 122 -15.79 9.87 -17.99
CA PRO A 122 -15.85 8.73 -18.91
C PRO A 122 -16.86 8.77 -20.09
N PRO A 123 -18.08 9.35 -19.99
CA PRO A 123 -18.94 9.43 -21.17
C PRO A 123 -18.45 10.45 -22.21
N PHE A 124 -17.72 11.49 -21.81
CA PHE A 124 -17.24 12.56 -22.69
C PHE A 124 -15.75 12.44 -23.03
N ASN A 125 -14.98 11.65 -22.27
CA ASN A 125 -13.56 11.42 -22.51
C ASN A 125 -13.29 10.85 -23.92
N LEU A 126 -14.13 9.92 -24.36
CA LEU A 126 -13.97 9.25 -25.66
C LEU A 126 -14.17 10.22 -26.85
N LEU A 127 -15.11 11.17 -26.73
CA LEU A 127 -15.32 12.23 -27.73
C LEU A 127 -14.18 13.25 -27.72
N TYR A 128 -13.67 13.59 -26.52
CA TYR A 128 -12.55 14.51 -26.37
C TYR A 128 -11.27 13.95 -26.98
N ILE A 129 -10.95 12.68 -26.70
CA ILE A 129 -9.83 11.96 -27.33
C ILE A 129 -10.03 11.89 -28.84
N ALA A 130 -11.22 11.55 -29.35
CA ALA A 130 -11.45 11.49 -30.79
C ALA A 130 -11.27 12.85 -31.49
N LYS A 131 -11.75 13.95 -30.87
CA LYS A 131 -11.56 15.32 -31.37
C LYS A 131 -10.07 15.70 -31.37
N GLU A 132 -9.37 15.41 -30.29
CA GLU A 132 -7.96 15.77 -30.13
C GLU A 132 -7.06 14.95 -31.05
N MET A 133 -7.37 13.66 -31.24
CA MET A 133 -6.74 12.79 -32.23
C MET A 133 -6.92 13.35 -33.65
N LEU A 134 -8.15 13.75 -34.02
CA LEU A 134 -8.42 14.33 -35.34
C LEU A 134 -7.67 15.67 -35.53
N ARG A 135 -7.62 16.52 -34.48
CA ARG A 135 -6.87 17.79 -34.50
C ARG A 135 -5.37 17.54 -34.73
N LYS A 136 -4.78 16.59 -33.98
CA LYS A 136 -3.35 16.28 -34.07
C LYS A 136 -2.96 15.65 -35.40
N ILE A 137 -3.81 14.78 -35.97
CA ILE A 137 -3.57 14.17 -37.29
C ILE A 137 -3.68 15.20 -38.43
N CYS A 138 -4.64 16.13 -38.37
CA CYS A 138 -4.93 17.04 -39.48
C CYS A 138 -4.18 18.38 -39.43
N CYS A 139 -3.73 18.85 -38.26
CA CYS A 139 -3.24 20.22 -38.10
C CYS A 139 -1.90 20.39 -37.37
N ASP A 140 -1.28 19.34 -36.82
CA ASP A 140 -0.17 19.53 -35.88
C ASP A 140 1.15 18.89 -36.35
N THR A 141 2.09 19.73 -36.79
CA THR A 141 3.46 19.33 -37.15
C THR A 141 4.38 19.23 -35.93
N THR A 142 3.88 19.38 -34.70
CA THR A 142 4.67 19.51 -33.46
C THR A 142 4.86 18.22 -32.67
N VAL A 143 4.25 17.11 -33.10
CA VAL A 143 4.30 15.81 -32.40
C VAL A 143 4.99 14.78 -33.28
N VAL A 144 5.85 13.94 -32.69
CA VAL A 144 6.50 12.83 -33.41
C VAL A 144 5.87 11.52 -32.95
N LEU A 145 5.68 10.63 -33.93
CA LEU A 145 5.19 9.28 -33.71
C LEU A 145 6.37 8.40 -33.25
N SER A 146 6.46 8.13 -31.96
CA SER A 146 7.43 7.18 -31.40
C SER A 146 6.72 5.90 -30.95
N TRP A 147 7.46 4.83 -30.63
CA TRP A 147 6.93 3.58 -30.06
C TRP A 147 7.66 3.38 -28.72
N PRO A 148 6.99 3.06 -27.58
CA PRO A 148 5.63 2.53 -27.38
C PRO A 148 4.51 3.56 -27.16
N GLU A 149 4.81 4.86 -27.08
CA GLU A 149 3.81 5.92 -26.92
C GLU A 149 3.46 6.57 -28.27
N LEU A 150 2.19 6.46 -28.68
CA LEU A 150 1.73 6.89 -30.02
C LEU A 150 1.92 8.40 -30.31
N TRP A 151 2.05 9.25 -29.28
CA TRP A 151 2.17 10.69 -29.43
C TRP A 151 3.18 11.26 -28.42
N THR A 152 4.41 11.51 -28.85
CA THR A 152 5.44 12.10 -28.00
C THR A 152 5.67 13.55 -28.40
N ALA A 153 5.66 14.45 -27.42
CA ALA A 153 6.01 15.85 -27.65
C ALA A 153 7.44 15.94 -28.19
N LYS A 154 7.68 16.76 -29.22
CA LYS A 154 9.01 16.94 -29.82
C LYS A 154 10.08 17.33 -28.80
N ASP A 155 9.67 18.05 -27.76
CA ASP A 155 10.54 18.52 -26.68
C ASP A 155 11.13 17.37 -25.84
N LEU A 156 10.50 16.19 -25.81
CA LEU A 156 11.04 14.99 -25.16
C LEU A 156 12.04 14.24 -26.06
N GLU A 157 11.85 14.26 -27.37
CA GLU A 157 12.71 13.54 -28.32
C GLU A 157 13.96 14.34 -28.69
N TYR A 158 13.85 15.67 -28.77
CA TYR A 158 14.96 16.60 -28.96
C TYR A 158 14.96 17.67 -27.86
N PRO A 159 15.35 17.31 -26.62
CA PRO A 159 15.37 18.27 -25.53
C PRO A 159 16.40 19.36 -25.79
N ASP A 160 16.07 20.59 -25.38
CA ASP A 160 17.06 21.66 -25.29
C ASP A 160 18.09 21.28 -24.21
N TYR A 161 19.25 20.79 -24.65
CA TYR A 161 20.33 20.37 -23.77
C TYR A 161 20.78 21.47 -22.81
N ALA A 162 20.67 22.76 -23.19
CA ALA A 162 21.06 23.86 -22.34
C ALA A 162 20.08 24.04 -21.17
N ALA A 163 18.77 24.01 -21.44
CA ALA A 163 17.74 24.06 -20.42
C ALA A 163 17.78 22.83 -19.50
N ALA A 164 17.91 21.63 -20.07
CA ALA A 164 17.99 20.40 -19.29
C ALA A 164 19.22 20.35 -18.38
N ALA A 165 20.37 20.85 -18.86
CA ALA A 165 21.59 20.95 -18.05
C ALA A 165 21.42 21.92 -16.88
N MET A 166 20.75 23.05 -17.10
CA MET A 166 20.44 24.03 -16.06
C MET A 166 19.51 23.43 -14.98
N ASP A 167 18.46 22.71 -15.39
CA ASP A 167 17.55 22.03 -14.46
C ASP A 167 18.27 20.94 -13.64
N CYS A 168 19.17 20.19 -14.27
CA CYS A 168 20.03 19.22 -13.59
C CYS A 168 20.94 19.87 -12.55
N GLU A 169 21.53 21.01 -12.88
CA GLU A 169 22.39 21.76 -11.96
C GLU A 169 21.59 22.28 -10.76
N VAL A 170 20.41 22.86 -10.99
CA VAL A 170 19.50 23.32 -9.92
C VAL A 170 19.07 22.16 -9.02
N TYR A 171 18.69 21.02 -9.61
CA TYR A 171 18.30 19.83 -8.86
C TYR A 171 19.46 19.28 -8.01
N ASN A 172 20.66 19.18 -8.56
CA ASN A 172 21.84 18.71 -7.84
C ASN A 172 22.22 19.62 -6.67
N ASN A 173 22.14 20.95 -6.86
CA ASN A 173 22.34 21.92 -5.79
C ASN A 173 21.30 21.79 -4.68
N LEU A 174 20.03 21.57 -5.04
CA LEU A 174 18.96 21.33 -4.08
C LEU A 174 19.18 20.00 -3.33
N MET A 175 19.57 18.94 -4.04
CA MET A 175 19.86 17.63 -3.46
C MET A 175 21.00 17.71 -2.44
N MET A 176 22.10 18.39 -2.78
CA MET A 176 23.23 18.61 -1.87
C MET A 176 22.82 19.42 -0.64
N THR A 177 21.98 20.43 -0.81
CA THR A 177 21.42 21.23 0.29
C THR A 177 20.52 20.38 1.20
N LEU A 178 19.67 19.53 0.62
CA LEU A 178 18.75 18.69 1.37
C LEU A 178 19.50 17.59 2.13
N PHE A 179 20.52 17.00 1.51
CA PHE A 179 21.38 16.00 2.13
C PHE A 179 22.23 16.56 3.27
N SER A 180 22.83 17.74 3.08
CA SER A 180 23.58 18.41 4.16
C SER A 180 22.67 18.74 5.36
N ARG A 181 21.45 19.24 5.11
CA ARG A 181 20.43 19.47 6.15
C ARG A 181 19.99 18.18 6.83
N PHE A 182 19.80 17.10 6.07
CA PHE A 182 19.44 15.79 6.62
C PHE A 182 20.54 15.25 7.55
N ARG A 183 21.81 15.31 7.12
CA ARG A 183 22.96 14.91 7.95
C ARG A 183 23.04 15.73 9.23
N ALA A 184 22.95 17.05 9.12
CA ALA A 184 22.96 17.94 10.29
C ALA A 184 21.78 17.65 11.24
N SER A 185 20.58 17.39 10.70
CA SER A 185 19.40 17.03 11.49
C SER A 185 19.58 15.69 12.19
N LYS A 186 20.16 14.68 11.54
CA LYS A 186 20.42 13.37 12.15
C LYS A 186 21.46 13.47 13.25
N GLU A 187 22.56 14.16 12.99
CA GLU A 187 23.62 14.38 13.99
C GLU A 187 23.08 15.13 15.22
N PHE A 188 22.28 16.18 15.01
CA PHE A 188 21.58 16.88 16.09
C PHE A 188 20.62 15.97 16.84
N HIS A 189 19.80 15.18 16.13
CA HIS A 189 18.83 14.27 16.75
C HIS A 189 19.52 13.23 17.63
N TYR A 190 20.56 12.56 17.13
CA TYR A 190 21.35 11.62 17.93
C TYR A 190 21.97 12.31 19.14
N ARG A 191 22.62 13.47 18.95
CA ARG A 191 23.20 14.23 20.07
C ARG A 191 22.16 14.65 21.10
N SER A 192 20.95 15.00 20.68
CA SER A 192 19.86 15.38 21.56
C SER A 192 19.31 14.19 22.36
N ILE A 193 19.12 13.03 21.72
CA ILE A 193 18.66 11.79 22.39
C ILE A 193 19.66 11.36 23.45
N PHE A 194 20.95 11.27 23.09
CA PHE A 194 21.97 10.90 24.07
C PHE A 194 22.02 11.89 25.22
N ARG A 195 21.91 13.19 24.94
CA ARG A 195 21.89 14.21 26.00
C ARG A 195 20.65 14.08 26.89
N THR A 196 19.47 13.79 26.36
CA THR A 196 18.27 13.60 27.17
C THR A 196 18.34 12.35 28.04
N GLU A 197 18.91 11.24 27.55
CA GLU A 197 19.10 10.03 28.35
C GLU A 197 20.13 10.27 29.46
N PHE A 198 21.26 10.92 29.18
CA PHE A 198 22.23 11.30 30.20
C PHE A 198 21.66 12.30 31.23
N ASP A 199 20.87 13.29 30.80
CA ASP A 199 20.22 14.24 31.70
C ASP A 199 19.18 13.54 32.58
N LYS A 200 18.47 12.52 32.05
CA LYS A 200 17.52 11.68 32.80
C LYS A 200 18.22 10.77 33.80
N ASP A 201 19.31 10.13 33.41
CA ASP A 201 20.13 9.30 34.29
C ASP A 201 20.78 10.14 35.40
N ARG A 202 21.22 11.35 35.08
CA ARG A 202 21.76 12.30 36.06
C ARG A 202 20.68 12.81 37.02
N ALA A 203 19.48 13.12 36.53
CA ALA A 203 18.34 13.49 37.38
C ALA A 203 17.90 12.35 38.31
N ASN A 204 18.05 11.10 37.87
CA ASN A 204 17.78 9.91 38.69
C ASN A 204 18.92 9.60 39.67
N ALA A 205 20.17 9.96 39.33
CA ALA A 205 21.37 9.70 40.14
C ALA A 205 21.69 10.81 41.14
N GLU A 206 21.22 12.05 40.94
CA GLU A 206 21.37 13.12 41.92
C GLU A 206 20.27 13.00 43.00
N PRO A 207 20.61 12.66 44.26
CA PRO A 207 19.64 12.75 45.34
C PRO A 207 19.24 14.22 45.53
N VAL A 208 17.95 14.47 45.82
CA VAL A 208 17.20 15.75 45.88
C VAL A 208 17.82 16.89 46.73
N ALA A 209 19.01 16.73 47.28
CA ALA A 209 19.69 17.74 48.07
C ALA A 209 21.09 18.05 47.51
N LYS A 210 21.19 19.00 46.58
CA LYS A 210 22.43 19.77 46.41
C LYS A 210 22.15 21.27 46.36
N VAL A 211 22.76 21.93 47.34
CA VAL A 211 22.59 23.33 47.73
C VAL A 211 23.19 24.25 46.66
N ALA A 212 22.47 25.32 46.32
CA ALA A 212 22.64 26.19 45.15
C ALA A 212 23.90 27.10 45.11
N PHE A 213 24.92 26.89 45.95
CA PHE A 213 25.98 27.90 46.15
C PHE A 213 27.31 27.60 45.45
N MET A 214 27.45 26.48 44.74
CA MET A 214 28.69 26.13 44.04
C MET A 214 28.38 25.62 42.63
N ASN A 215 28.08 26.52 41.70
CA ASN A 215 28.33 26.26 40.29
C ASN A 215 28.72 27.55 39.57
N SER A 216 29.96 27.97 39.80
CA SER A 216 30.68 28.78 38.81
C SER A 216 31.14 27.82 37.74
N TYR A 217 30.56 27.86 36.54
CA TYR A 217 31.32 27.97 35.29
C TYR A 217 30.36 28.19 34.12
N ASN A 218 30.77 29.13 33.30
CA ASN A 218 30.00 29.92 32.36
C ASN A 218 30.10 29.34 30.94
N ASP A 219 29.50 28.18 30.69
CA ASP A 219 29.61 27.50 29.37
C ASP A 219 28.45 27.81 28.41
N ARG A 220 27.58 28.79 28.73
CA ARG A 220 26.31 28.95 28.01
C ARG A 220 26.37 29.76 26.71
N PHE A 221 27.48 30.41 26.32
CA PHE A 221 27.39 31.43 25.26
C PHE A 221 28.43 31.47 24.12
N ASP A 222 29.49 30.66 24.11
CA ASP A 222 30.49 30.75 23.02
C ASP A 222 30.29 29.77 21.85
N ALA A 223 29.36 28.82 21.93
CA ALA A 223 29.12 27.84 20.85
C ALA A 223 28.31 28.39 19.66
N PHE A 224 27.82 29.64 19.71
CA PHE A 224 26.91 30.22 18.70
C PHE A 224 27.45 31.50 18.02
N LYS A 225 28.78 31.71 17.96
CA LYS A 225 29.34 32.78 17.12
C LYS A 225 29.61 32.27 15.71
N TRP A 226 28.66 32.51 14.81
CA TRP A 226 28.86 32.32 13.36
C TRP A 226 29.92 33.31 12.85
N ARG A 227 30.96 32.82 12.16
CA ARG A 227 31.94 33.66 11.45
C ARG A 227 31.73 33.55 9.94
N PRO A 228 31.62 34.66 9.21
CA PRO A 228 31.54 34.63 7.75
C PRO A 228 32.86 34.16 7.12
N PRO A 229 32.81 33.53 5.94
CA PRO A 229 34.01 33.16 5.18
C PRO A 229 34.72 34.42 4.67
N ARG A 230 36.04 34.47 4.87
CA ARG A 230 36.91 35.55 4.39
C ARG A 230 37.21 35.30 2.92
N PHE A 231 36.66 36.12 2.03
CA PHE A 231 37.08 36.16 0.63
C PHE A 231 38.42 36.91 0.57
N GLU A 232 39.51 36.19 0.30
CA GLU A 232 40.78 36.80 -0.06
C GLU A 232 40.70 37.31 -1.50
N ASN A 233 40.78 38.63 -1.66
CA ASN A 233 40.81 39.29 -2.95
C ASN A 233 42.18 39.05 -3.60
N PHE A 234 42.22 38.29 -4.69
CA PHE A 234 43.39 38.12 -5.57
C PHE A 234 43.66 39.40 -6.41
N ALA A 235 43.86 40.54 -5.77
CA ALA A 235 44.08 41.82 -6.46
C ALA A 235 45.39 42.54 -6.10
N GLU A 236 46.25 41.96 -5.26
CA GLU A 236 47.47 42.64 -4.77
C GLU A 236 48.78 41.95 -5.15
N ALA A 237 48.77 41.11 -6.18
CA ALA A 237 49.96 40.46 -6.71
C ALA A 237 50.42 41.04 -8.06
N GLN A 238 50.32 42.36 -8.28
CA GLN A 238 51.02 42.98 -9.42
C GLN A 238 51.19 44.50 -9.25
N GLN A 239 52.23 44.95 -8.55
CA GLN A 239 52.83 46.26 -8.82
C GLN A 239 54.37 46.16 -8.85
N PRO A 240 55.04 46.68 -9.89
CA PRO A 240 56.47 46.52 -10.10
C PRO A 240 57.29 47.52 -9.27
N ALA A 241 58.39 47.02 -8.70
CA ALA A 241 59.39 47.80 -8.00
C ALA A 241 59.97 48.91 -8.91
N LYS A 242 59.70 50.16 -8.56
CA LYS A 242 60.48 51.33 -9.00
C LYS A 242 60.89 52.17 -7.80
N ARG A 243 62.21 52.13 -7.57
CA ARG A 243 63.08 53.27 -7.25
C ARG A 243 62.98 53.85 -5.83
N SER A 244 63.93 53.44 -4.98
CA SER A 244 64.55 54.31 -3.99
C SER A 244 65.95 54.64 -4.49
N ALA A 245 66.18 55.93 -4.76
CA ALA A 245 67.51 56.51 -4.82
C ALA A 245 67.93 56.84 -3.38
N GLU A 246 69.19 56.59 -3.02
CA GLU A 246 70.05 57.45 -2.21
C GLU A 246 71.39 56.72 -1.94
N GLU A 247 72.47 57.46 -2.22
CA GLU A 247 73.93 57.16 -2.18
C GLU A 247 74.55 56.30 -3.29
#